data_AF-A0A8H3JA28-F1
#
_entry.id   AF-A0A8H3JA28-F1
#
_cell.length_a   1.000
_cell.length_b   1.000
_cell.length_c   1.000
_cell.angle_alpha   90.00
_cell.angle_beta   90.00
_cell.angle_gamma   90.00
#
_symmetry.space_group_name_H-M   'P 1'
#
loop_
_entity.id
_entity.type
_entity.pdbx_description
1 polymer ?
#
loop_
_entity_poly.entity_id
_entity_poly.type
_entity_poly.pdbx_seq_one_letter_code
_entity_poly.pdbx_strand_id
1 'polypeptide(L)'
;MASASNTASNTAAFVIIHRDKIGTPDRVFSYEEGEATYVLVAINICRELLNHNKSQEALAEMAEIVREKHPRAWYENLNNAEIVKEFIQVVLNTFPWVFVDDSFDNPNFTGCHYRRKYEGDFADSQGICLNGPRIRDMCTAAKQAKESKDPKTHQQYRTFIFLFAITLFHELGHVFITFLSRDDHSTPEELNALGIHERGQSEAGASLEALVFGGTVVHARDDAYDNCQPGAPHLIRAENGLQIPEQIVDEFVQCNFKLPFVTSDPPISVPLKQIGESYNAPPLSDPMDPETYPMLRKLVKKHVSNPFNFAELEKLEPSTSTRSKVQVGRQSVLAQKVLRPDLAIKVVE
;
A
#
# COMPACT_ATOMS: atom_id res chain seq x y z
N MET A 1 -24.54 6.41 -39.21
CA MET A 1 -25.15 5.97 -37.94
C MET A 1 -24.05 5.89 -36.91
N ALA A 2 -24.00 6.88 -36.01
CA ALA A 2 -23.00 6.96 -34.95
C ALA A 2 -23.30 5.89 -33.89
N SER A 3 -22.38 4.95 -33.72
CA SER A 3 -22.37 4.01 -32.61
C SER A 3 -22.05 4.78 -31.34
N ALA A 4 -23.01 4.87 -30.42
CA ALA A 4 -22.80 5.41 -29.09
C ALA A 4 -21.79 4.50 -28.36
N SER A 5 -20.59 5.03 -28.10
CA SER A 5 -19.64 4.37 -27.20
C SER A 5 -20.23 4.40 -25.80
N ASN A 6 -20.72 3.25 -25.34
CA ASN A 6 -21.05 3.00 -23.95
C ASN A 6 -19.73 3.06 -23.14
N THR A 7 -19.34 4.25 -22.69
CA THR A 7 -18.33 4.42 -21.65
C THR A 7 -18.97 4.03 -20.33
N ALA A 8 -19.14 2.73 -20.10
CA ALA A 8 -19.32 2.22 -18.76
C ALA A 8 -18.10 2.66 -17.95
N SER A 9 -18.33 3.49 -16.93
CA SER A 9 -17.34 3.83 -15.92
C SER A 9 -16.90 2.53 -15.26
N ASN A 10 -15.79 1.94 -15.71
CA ASN A 10 -15.12 0.82 -15.04
C ASN A 10 -14.54 1.36 -13.71
N THR A 11 -15.39 1.50 -12.70
CA THR A 11 -14.95 1.65 -11.32
C THR A 11 -14.38 0.30 -10.89
N ALA A 12 -13.05 0.24 -10.77
CA ALA A 12 -12.36 -0.93 -10.23
C ALA A 12 -12.91 -1.24 -8.83
N ALA A 13 -13.40 -2.46 -8.63
CA ALA A 13 -13.83 -2.93 -7.33
C ALA A 13 -12.59 -3.37 -6.54
N PHE A 14 -12.31 -2.72 -5.41
CA PHE A 14 -11.29 -3.21 -4.49
C PHE A 14 -11.83 -4.37 -3.70
N VAL A 15 -11.01 -5.42 -3.54
CA VAL A 15 -11.38 -6.59 -2.75
C VAL A 15 -10.46 -6.62 -1.53
N ILE A 16 -11.05 -6.45 -0.36
CA ILE A 16 -10.37 -6.56 0.93
C ILE A 16 -10.97 -7.76 1.68
N ILE A 17 -10.11 -8.68 2.08
CA ILE A 17 -10.49 -9.95 2.70
C ILE A 17 -9.89 -9.98 4.10
N HIS A 18 -10.71 -10.23 5.10
CA HIS A 18 -10.22 -10.57 6.43
C HIS A 18 -9.87 -12.05 6.45
N ARG A 19 -8.66 -12.35 6.87
CA ARG A 19 -8.23 -13.69 7.22
C ARG A 19 -8.00 -13.74 8.72
N ASP A 20 -8.85 -14.50 9.38
CA ASP A 20 -8.68 -14.88 10.77
C ASP A 20 -7.56 -15.95 10.91
N LYS A 21 -7.30 -16.43 12.12
CA LYS A 21 -6.26 -17.47 12.36
C LYS A 21 -6.54 -18.76 11.56
N ILE A 22 -5.49 -19.50 11.22
CA ILE A 22 -5.54 -20.78 10.51
C ILE A 22 -6.71 -21.65 11.02
N GLY A 23 -7.59 -22.09 10.10
CA GLY A 23 -8.75 -22.94 10.39
C GLY A 23 -10.09 -22.20 10.51
N THR A 24 -10.11 -20.89 10.31
CA THR A 24 -11.33 -20.09 10.22
C THR A 24 -11.63 -19.72 8.76
N PRO A 25 -12.91 -19.60 8.36
CA PRO A 25 -13.24 -19.20 7.00
C PRO A 25 -12.89 -17.73 6.75
N ASP A 26 -12.18 -17.46 5.66
CA ASP A 26 -11.97 -16.10 5.15
C ASP A 26 -13.32 -15.39 4.95
N ARG A 27 -13.38 -14.10 5.32
CA ARG A 27 -14.56 -13.25 5.12
C ARG A 27 -14.18 -12.02 4.30
N VAL A 28 -14.97 -11.70 3.27
CA VAL A 28 -14.83 -10.43 2.56
C VAL A 28 -15.33 -9.34 3.49
N PHE A 29 -14.52 -8.32 3.74
CA PHE A 29 -14.96 -7.20 4.56
C PHE A 29 -16.18 -6.52 3.94
N SER A 30 -17.15 -6.16 4.78
CA SER A 30 -18.08 -5.11 4.40
C SER A 30 -17.33 -3.78 4.39
N TYR A 31 -17.58 -2.94 3.38
CA TYR A 31 -16.96 -1.61 3.28
C TYR A 31 -17.33 -0.67 4.44
N GLU A 32 -18.36 -1.01 5.22
CA GLU A 32 -18.76 -0.29 6.44
C GLU A 32 -17.86 -0.61 7.65
N GLU A 33 -17.00 -1.64 7.55
CA GLU A 33 -16.03 -1.97 8.60
C GLU A 33 -14.88 -0.96 8.58
N GLY A 34 -14.55 -0.38 9.75
CA GLY A 34 -13.54 0.69 9.87
C GLY A 34 -12.16 0.29 9.33
N GLU A 35 -11.79 -0.99 9.46
CA GLU A 35 -10.55 -1.55 8.92
C GLU A 35 -10.48 -1.42 7.40
N ALA A 36 -11.55 -1.80 6.69
CA ALA A 36 -11.62 -1.70 5.24
C ALA A 36 -11.51 -0.26 4.74
N THR A 37 -12.12 0.70 5.46
CA THR A 37 -12.04 2.13 5.10
C THR A 37 -10.60 2.64 5.11
N TYR A 38 -9.83 2.34 6.15
CA TYR A 38 -8.44 2.83 6.26
C TYR A 38 -7.49 2.11 5.29
N VAL A 39 -7.70 0.81 5.05
CA VAL A 39 -6.98 0.08 4.00
C VAL A 39 -7.27 0.69 2.63
N LEU A 40 -8.52 1.04 2.32
CA LEU A 40 -8.87 1.74 1.07
C LEU A 40 -8.17 3.09 0.92
N VAL A 41 -8.03 3.85 2.00
CA VAL A 41 -7.26 5.10 1.99
C VAL A 41 -5.79 4.84 1.64
N ALA A 42 -5.16 3.84 2.27
CA ALA A 42 -3.79 3.46 1.98
C ALA A 42 -3.62 2.99 0.51
N ILE A 43 -4.55 2.17 0.00
CA ILE A 43 -4.57 1.75 -1.42
C ILE A 43 -4.68 2.97 -2.33
N ASN A 44 -5.54 3.93 -2.01
CA ASN A 44 -5.71 5.11 -2.84
C ASN A 44 -4.45 5.99 -2.87
N ILE A 45 -3.82 6.21 -1.71
CA ILE A 45 -2.52 6.93 -1.64
C ILE A 45 -1.46 6.19 -2.48
N CYS A 46 -1.40 4.86 -2.36
CA CYS A 46 -0.48 4.03 -3.14
C CYS A 46 -0.74 4.15 -4.66
N ARG A 47 -2.00 4.17 -5.12
CA ARG A 47 -2.34 4.39 -6.54
C ARG A 47 -1.93 5.78 -7.03
N GLU A 48 -2.14 6.82 -6.23
CA GLU A 48 -1.70 8.18 -6.57
C GLU A 48 -0.16 8.24 -6.64
N LEU A 49 0.52 7.61 -5.70
CA LEU A 49 1.98 7.52 -5.71
C LEU A 49 2.49 6.75 -6.93
N LEU A 50 1.86 5.64 -7.31
CA LEU A 50 2.22 4.86 -8.50
C LEU A 50 2.12 5.68 -9.78
N ASN A 51 1.13 6.56 -9.88
CA ASN A 51 0.97 7.48 -11.01
C ASN A 51 1.95 8.65 -11.02
N HIS A 52 2.70 8.89 -9.95
CA HIS A 52 3.68 9.98 -9.89
C HIS A 52 4.84 9.74 -10.88
N ASN A 53 5.32 10.78 -11.56
CA ASN A 53 6.38 10.69 -12.57
C ASN A 53 7.62 9.94 -12.05
N LYS A 54 8.06 10.27 -10.82
CA LYS A 54 9.21 9.62 -10.20
C LYS A 54 9.04 8.11 -10.03
N SER A 55 7.83 7.65 -9.73
CA SER A 55 7.50 6.22 -9.62
C SER A 55 7.51 5.54 -10.99
N GLN A 56 6.98 6.21 -12.02
CA GLN A 56 7.02 5.69 -13.40
C GLN A 56 8.45 5.58 -13.93
N GLU A 57 9.30 6.57 -13.64
CA GLU A 57 10.73 6.55 -13.97
C GLU A 57 11.44 5.37 -13.28
N ALA A 58 11.20 5.18 -11.99
CA ALA A 58 11.77 4.08 -11.22
C ALA A 58 11.34 2.70 -11.76
N LEU A 59 10.05 2.52 -12.08
CA LEU A 59 9.56 1.29 -12.69
C LEU A 59 10.16 1.06 -14.08
N ALA A 60 10.39 2.12 -14.86
CA ALA A 60 11.00 1.99 -16.18
C ALA A 60 12.48 1.55 -16.08
N GLU A 61 13.20 2.03 -15.07
CA GLU A 61 14.56 1.60 -14.73
C GLU A 61 14.58 0.14 -14.27
N MET A 62 13.67 -0.26 -13.38
CA MET A 62 13.53 -1.66 -12.98
C MET A 62 13.18 -2.58 -14.16
N ALA A 63 12.33 -2.12 -15.08
CA ALA A 63 11.99 -2.87 -16.29
C ALA A 63 13.22 -3.10 -17.19
N GLU A 64 14.09 -2.11 -17.31
CA GLU A 64 15.35 -2.23 -18.04
C GLU A 64 16.21 -3.37 -17.48
N ILE A 65 16.45 -3.35 -16.17
CA ILE A 65 17.23 -4.36 -15.45
C ILE A 65 16.65 -5.76 -15.67
N VAL A 66 15.33 -5.92 -15.52
CA VAL A 66 14.67 -7.22 -15.71
C VAL A 66 14.76 -7.68 -17.16
N ARG A 67 14.60 -6.78 -18.13
CA ARG A 67 14.68 -7.12 -19.56
C ARG A 67 16.05 -7.64 -19.96
N GLU A 68 17.11 -7.05 -19.43
CA GLU A 68 18.49 -7.48 -19.71
C GLU A 68 18.76 -8.90 -19.19
N LYS A 69 18.17 -9.26 -18.04
CA LYS A 69 18.41 -10.54 -17.37
C LYS A 69 17.47 -11.65 -17.80
N HIS A 70 16.21 -11.30 -18.01
CA HIS A 70 15.13 -12.23 -18.31
C HIS A 70 14.34 -11.72 -19.52
N PRO A 71 14.90 -11.71 -20.74
CA PRO A 71 14.17 -11.26 -21.92
C PRO A 71 12.92 -12.11 -22.14
N ARG A 72 11.77 -11.46 -22.38
CA ARG A 72 10.48 -12.13 -22.64
C ARG A 72 9.86 -11.60 -23.92
N ALA A 73 9.33 -12.51 -24.72
CA ALA A 73 8.68 -12.21 -25.99
C ALA A 73 7.54 -11.19 -25.89
N TRP A 74 6.81 -11.17 -24.77
CA TRP A 74 5.60 -10.34 -24.66
C TRP A 74 5.89 -8.83 -24.62
N TYR A 75 7.08 -8.41 -24.18
CA TYR A 75 7.50 -7.01 -24.18
C TYR A 75 8.65 -6.68 -25.14
N GLU A 76 9.01 -7.59 -26.05
CA GLU A 76 10.10 -7.36 -27.01
C GLU A 76 9.89 -6.10 -27.86
N ASN A 77 8.63 -5.80 -28.19
CA ASN A 77 8.26 -4.65 -29.03
C ASN A 77 7.85 -3.41 -28.23
N LEU A 78 7.92 -3.46 -26.89
CA LEU A 78 7.56 -2.34 -26.03
C LEU A 78 8.81 -1.65 -25.51
N ASN A 79 8.78 -0.32 -25.44
CA ASN A 79 9.77 0.42 -24.64
C ASN A 79 9.39 0.38 -23.14
N ASN A 80 10.31 0.74 -22.25
CA ASN A 80 10.08 0.63 -20.81
C ASN A 80 8.90 1.49 -20.32
N ALA A 81 8.69 2.67 -20.91
CA ALA A 81 7.55 3.52 -20.54
C ALA A 81 6.20 2.89 -20.95
N GLU A 82 6.13 2.20 -22.10
CA GLU A 82 4.94 1.45 -22.52
C GLU A 82 4.65 0.28 -21.57
N ILE A 83 5.69 -0.46 -21.16
CA ILE A 83 5.57 -1.55 -20.18
C ILE A 83 5.02 -1.02 -18.85
N VAL A 84 5.56 0.10 -18.35
CA VAL A 84 5.11 0.74 -17.11
C VAL A 84 3.65 1.19 -17.23
N LYS A 85 3.29 1.80 -18.37
CA LYS A 85 1.91 2.22 -18.61
C LYS A 85 0.93 1.04 -18.61
N GLU A 86 1.28 -0.06 -19.26
CA GLU A 86 0.48 -1.29 -19.24
C GLU A 86 0.34 -1.83 -17.81
N PHE A 87 1.45 -1.91 -17.05
CA PHE A 87 1.41 -2.34 -15.65
C PHE A 87 0.45 -1.48 -14.82
N ILE A 88 0.63 -0.15 -14.86
CA ILE A 88 -0.22 0.78 -14.12
C ILE A 88 -1.68 0.61 -14.55
N GLN A 89 -1.95 0.48 -15.84
CA GLN A 89 -3.31 0.28 -16.33
C GLN A 89 -3.94 -1.01 -15.79
N VAL A 90 -3.17 -2.09 -15.69
CA VAL A 90 -3.63 -3.34 -15.06
C VAL A 90 -3.90 -3.13 -13.57
N VAL A 91 -2.98 -2.50 -12.82
CA VAL A 91 -3.19 -2.20 -11.38
C VAL A 91 -4.42 -1.32 -11.16
N LEU A 92 -4.66 -0.34 -12.03
CA LEU A 92 -5.80 0.57 -11.93
C LEU A 92 -7.13 -0.12 -12.26
N ASN A 93 -7.12 -1.13 -13.13
CA ASN A 93 -8.30 -1.91 -13.51
C ASN A 93 -8.59 -3.03 -12.51
N THR A 94 -7.54 -3.70 -12.06
CA THR A 94 -7.60 -4.85 -11.15
C THR A 94 -6.46 -4.74 -10.15
N PHE A 95 -6.69 -4.00 -9.06
CA PHE A 95 -5.75 -3.95 -7.96
C PHE A 95 -5.62 -5.35 -7.34
N PRO A 96 -4.42 -5.81 -6.96
CA PRO A 96 -4.27 -7.08 -6.24
C PRO A 96 -5.20 -7.15 -5.03
N TRP A 97 -5.77 -8.31 -4.73
CA TRP A 97 -6.60 -8.43 -3.54
C TRP A 97 -5.77 -8.16 -2.29
N VAL A 98 -6.35 -7.41 -1.35
CA VAL A 98 -5.68 -7.10 -0.09
C VAL A 98 -6.25 -7.98 1.01
N PHE A 99 -5.39 -8.74 1.68
CA PHE A 99 -5.75 -9.61 2.79
C PHE A 99 -5.31 -8.94 4.09
N VAL A 100 -6.22 -8.69 5.02
CA VAL A 100 -5.88 -8.31 6.41
C VAL A 100 -5.76 -9.62 7.18
N ASP A 101 -4.52 -10.00 7.51
CA ASP A 101 -4.20 -11.36 7.97
C ASP A 101 -3.79 -11.39 9.44
N ASP A 102 -4.59 -12.08 10.24
CA ASP A 102 -4.42 -12.21 11.69
C ASP A 102 -3.42 -13.28 12.12
N SER A 103 -2.85 -14.02 11.17
CA SER A 103 -1.78 -14.97 11.44
C SER A 103 -0.42 -14.30 11.63
N PHE A 104 -0.28 -13.01 11.26
CA PHE A 104 0.94 -12.25 11.50
C PHE A 104 1.17 -12.08 13.01
N ASP A 105 2.33 -12.51 13.48
CA ASP A 105 2.72 -12.48 14.90
C ASP A 105 3.92 -11.54 15.16
N ASN A 106 4.64 -11.12 14.12
CA ASN A 106 5.74 -10.17 14.21
C ASN A 106 5.28 -8.75 13.84
N PRO A 107 5.29 -7.77 14.77
CA PRO A 107 4.88 -6.40 14.50
C PRO A 107 5.82 -5.68 13.52
N ASN A 108 7.05 -6.15 13.31
CA ASN A 108 7.97 -5.56 12.33
C ASN A 108 7.67 -6.03 10.89
N PHE A 109 6.83 -7.06 10.72
CA PHE A 109 6.44 -7.57 9.41
C PHE A 109 5.07 -7.01 9.06
N THR A 110 5.02 -5.97 8.22
CA THR A 110 3.82 -5.14 8.01
C THR A 110 2.96 -5.62 6.85
N GLY A 111 3.55 -6.37 5.93
CA GLY A 111 2.85 -7.04 4.85
C GLY A 111 3.78 -7.98 4.07
N CYS A 112 3.19 -8.66 3.08
CA CYS A 112 3.91 -9.44 2.09
C CYS A 112 3.05 -9.66 0.84
N HIS A 113 3.70 -9.98 -0.27
CA HIS A 113 3.05 -10.32 -1.53
C HIS A 113 3.17 -11.81 -1.87
N TYR A 114 2.08 -12.37 -2.38
CA TYR A 114 2.06 -13.71 -2.96
C TYR A 114 2.70 -13.73 -4.34
N ARG A 115 3.96 -14.18 -4.42
CA ARG A 115 4.69 -14.35 -5.67
C ARG A 115 4.26 -15.61 -6.43
N ARG A 116 3.01 -15.69 -6.89
CA ARG A 116 2.54 -16.81 -7.74
C ARG A 116 2.64 -16.47 -9.21
N LYS A 117 2.47 -17.47 -10.09
CA LYS A 117 2.42 -17.27 -11.54
C LYS A 117 1.35 -16.22 -11.90
N TYR A 118 1.72 -15.24 -12.72
CA TYR A 118 0.80 -14.23 -13.21
C TYR A 118 0.16 -14.70 -14.52
N GLU A 119 -1.12 -15.06 -14.45
CA GLU A 119 -1.90 -15.59 -15.56
C GLU A 119 -2.73 -14.52 -16.30
N GLY A 120 -2.34 -13.24 -16.18
CA GLY A 120 -3.01 -12.11 -16.83
C GLY A 120 -4.06 -11.40 -15.97
N ASP A 121 -4.16 -11.75 -14.68
CA ASP A 121 -4.98 -11.07 -13.68
C ASP A 121 -4.24 -11.04 -12.33
N PHE A 122 -4.22 -9.88 -11.66
CA PHE A 122 -3.60 -9.71 -10.35
C PHE A 122 -4.45 -10.22 -9.19
N ALA A 123 -5.75 -10.44 -9.39
CA ALA A 123 -6.75 -10.77 -8.36
C ALA A 123 -6.21 -11.53 -7.12
N ASP A 124 -6.33 -12.85 -7.10
CA ASP A 124 -5.94 -13.70 -5.97
C ASP A 124 -4.49 -14.18 -6.09
N SER A 125 -3.99 -14.38 -7.32
CA SER A 125 -2.65 -14.90 -7.58
C SER A 125 -1.53 -13.94 -7.15
N GLN A 126 -1.79 -12.63 -7.14
CA GLN A 126 -0.83 -11.60 -6.75
C GLN A 126 -1.21 -10.88 -5.46
N GLY A 127 -2.07 -11.49 -4.65
CA GLY A 127 -2.60 -10.90 -3.42
C GLY A 127 -1.52 -10.30 -2.51
N ILE A 128 -1.88 -9.21 -1.83
CA ILE A 128 -1.04 -8.52 -0.86
C ILE A 128 -1.63 -8.75 0.53
N CYS A 129 -0.87 -9.37 1.42
CA CYS A 129 -1.21 -9.50 2.82
C CYS A 129 -0.70 -8.30 3.62
N LEU A 130 -1.54 -7.77 4.49
CA LEU A 130 -1.21 -6.78 5.49
C LEU A 130 -1.36 -7.41 6.87
N ASN A 131 -0.49 -7.02 7.80
CA ASN A 131 -0.51 -7.48 9.18
C ASN A 131 -1.80 -7.03 9.89
N GLY A 132 -2.72 -7.95 10.12
CA GLY A 132 -4.02 -7.70 10.72
C GLY A 132 -3.97 -7.05 12.10
N PRO A 133 -3.15 -7.54 13.05
CA PRO A 133 -2.92 -6.87 14.32
C PRO A 133 -2.51 -5.40 14.17
N ARG A 134 -1.60 -5.09 13.23
CA ARG A 134 -1.15 -3.71 12.99
C ARG A 134 -2.24 -2.85 12.34
N ILE A 135 -3.13 -3.42 11.52
CA ILE A 135 -4.32 -2.74 11.00
C ILE A 135 -5.29 -2.37 12.14
N ARG A 136 -5.45 -3.24 13.14
CA ARG A 136 -6.23 -2.93 14.35
C ARG A 136 -5.60 -1.83 15.20
N ASP A 137 -4.27 -1.81 15.31
CA ASP A 137 -3.56 -0.72 15.98
C ASP A 137 -3.81 0.62 15.28
N MET A 138 -3.78 0.63 13.94
CA MET A 138 -4.17 1.81 13.14
C MET A 138 -5.62 2.23 13.41
N CYS A 139 -6.56 1.30 13.47
CA CYS A 139 -7.97 1.60 13.77
C CYS A 139 -8.15 2.20 15.16
N THR A 140 -7.38 1.68 16.12
CA THR A 140 -7.35 2.20 17.50
C THR A 140 -6.80 3.62 17.53
N ALA A 141 -5.66 3.87 16.85
CA ALA A 141 -5.08 5.21 16.72
C ALA A 141 -6.05 6.18 16.04
N ALA A 142 -6.78 5.74 15.01
CA ALA A 142 -7.79 6.55 14.34
C ALA A 142 -8.95 6.95 15.27
N LYS A 143 -9.45 5.99 16.06
CA LYS A 143 -10.49 6.25 17.07
C LYS A 143 -10.00 7.27 18.10
N GLN A 144 -8.80 7.07 18.62
CA GLN A 144 -8.19 7.99 19.58
C GLN A 144 -8.00 9.39 18.98
N ALA A 145 -7.56 9.49 17.72
CA ALA A 145 -7.40 10.77 17.03
C ALA A 145 -8.74 11.51 16.87
N LYS A 146 -9.84 10.78 16.62
CA LYS A 146 -11.18 11.37 16.54
C LYS A 146 -11.67 11.93 17.88
N GLU A 147 -11.35 11.26 18.97
CA GLU A 147 -11.79 11.63 20.33
C GLU A 147 -10.86 12.67 21.00
N SER A 148 -9.60 12.73 20.55
CA SER A 148 -8.54 13.57 21.12
C SER A 148 -8.31 14.87 20.33
N LYS A 149 -7.98 15.94 21.05
CA LYS A 149 -7.44 17.18 20.46
C LYS A 149 -5.91 17.22 20.46
N ASP A 150 -5.24 16.19 20.98
CA ASP A 150 -3.78 16.10 21.03
C ASP A 150 -3.21 15.86 19.62
N PRO A 151 -2.40 16.78 19.07
CA PRO A 151 -1.75 16.60 17.77
C PRO A 151 -0.96 15.30 17.66
N LYS A 152 -0.39 14.79 18.75
CA LYS A 152 0.40 13.55 18.73
C LYS A 152 -0.44 12.33 18.37
N THR A 153 -1.67 12.24 18.87
CA THR A 153 -2.58 11.14 18.54
C THR A 153 -2.98 11.17 17.07
N HIS A 154 -3.20 12.38 16.52
CA HIS A 154 -3.45 12.55 15.08
C HIS A 154 -2.24 12.13 14.25
N GLN A 155 -1.03 12.49 14.71
CA GLN A 155 0.20 12.11 14.03
C GLN A 155 0.40 10.60 14.00
N GLN A 156 0.16 9.90 15.11
CA GLN A 156 0.26 8.43 15.15
C GLN A 156 -0.65 7.77 14.11
N TYR A 157 -1.90 8.23 14.00
CA TYR A 157 -2.82 7.72 13.00
C TYR A 157 -2.31 7.96 11.57
N ARG A 158 -1.81 9.16 11.26
CA ARG A 158 -1.23 9.47 9.95
C ARG A 158 0.02 8.65 9.65
N THR A 159 0.87 8.42 10.64
CA THR A 159 2.05 7.55 10.48
C THR A 159 1.64 6.10 10.19
N PHE A 160 0.54 5.59 10.75
CA PHE A 160 0.00 4.28 10.36
C PHE A 160 -0.49 4.24 8.91
N ILE A 161 -1.21 5.29 8.45
CA ILE A 161 -1.65 5.38 7.04
C ILE A 161 -0.44 5.44 6.11
N PHE A 162 0.59 6.22 6.48
CA PHE A 162 1.86 6.27 5.77
C PHE A 162 2.53 4.90 5.71
N LEU A 163 2.67 4.21 6.85
CA LEU A 163 3.22 2.86 6.95
C LEU A 163 2.58 1.90 5.95
N PHE A 164 1.24 1.78 5.97
CA PHE A 164 0.55 0.83 5.10
C PHE A 164 0.51 1.26 3.63
N ALA A 165 0.49 2.56 3.33
CA ALA A 165 0.60 3.04 1.95
C ALA A 165 1.98 2.72 1.36
N ILE A 166 3.04 2.88 2.14
CA ILE A 166 4.40 2.49 1.77
C ILE A 166 4.51 0.97 1.62
N THR A 167 3.98 0.18 2.57
CA THR A 167 3.94 -1.28 2.45
C THR A 167 3.24 -1.72 1.16
N LEU A 168 2.06 -1.18 0.84
CA LEU A 168 1.38 -1.52 -0.41
C LEU A 168 2.21 -1.15 -1.63
N PHE A 169 2.89 0.00 -1.61
CA PHE A 169 3.75 0.44 -2.70
C PHE A 169 4.98 -0.48 -2.87
N HIS A 170 5.60 -0.88 -1.77
CA HIS A 170 6.67 -1.87 -1.71
C HIS A 170 6.24 -3.18 -2.38
N GLU A 171 5.09 -3.72 -1.95
CA GLU A 171 4.58 -4.98 -2.48
C GLU A 171 4.23 -4.87 -3.98
N LEU A 172 3.76 -3.71 -4.46
CA LEU A 172 3.59 -3.47 -5.90
C LEU A 172 4.90 -3.54 -6.69
N GLY A 173 6.05 -3.26 -6.06
CA GLY A 173 7.37 -3.51 -6.64
C GLY A 173 7.57 -5.00 -6.96
N HIS A 174 7.16 -5.90 -6.07
CA HIS A 174 7.17 -7.34 -6.36
C HIS A 174 6.14 -7.76 -7.39
N VAL A 175 4.92 -7.25 -7.30
CA VAL A 175 3.88 -7.50 -8.31
C VAL A 175 4.38 -7.09 -9.69
N PHE A 176 5.14 -6.00 -9.79
CA PHE A 176 5.76 -5.57 -11.03
C PHE A 176 6.77 -6.56 -11.59
N ILE A 177 7.63 -7.14 -10.75
CA ILE A 177 8.54 -8.22 -11.18
C ILE A 177 7.76 -9.41 -11.72
N THR A 178 6.72 -9.85 -11.02
CA THR A 178 5.89 -10.97 -11.47
C THR A 178 5.13 -10.64 -12.76
N PHE A 179 4.69 -9.38 -12.93
CA PHE A 179 4.08 -8.90 -14.16
C PHE A 179 5.05 -8.98 -15.35
N LEU A 180 6.30 -8.54 -15.16
CA LEU A 180 7.37 -8.63 -16.16
C LEU A 180 7.70 -10.09 -16.51
N SER A 181 7.93 -10.89 -15.48
CA SER A 181 8.46 -12.24 -15.65
C SER A 181 7.41 -13.27 -16.07
N ARG A 182 6.12 -13.03 -15.79
CA ARG A 182 4.94 -13.91 -15.91
C ARG A 182 5.01 -15.18 -15.05
N ASP A 183 6.13 -15.89 -15.13
CA ASP A 183 6.31 -17.25 -14.59
C ASP A 183 7.52 -17.38 -13.65
N ASP A 184 8.40 -16.37 -13.60
CA ASP A 184 9.65 -16.41 -12.84
C ASP A 184 9.62 -15.39 -11.70
N HIS A 185 9.50 -15.88 -10.47
CA HIS A 185 9.36 -15.04 -9.28
C HIS A 185 10.67 -14.49 -8.75
N SER A 186 11.79 -14.82 -9.41
CA SER A 186 13.10 -14.35 -8.98
C SER A 186 13.25 -12.86 -9.26
N THR A 187 13.63 -12.11 -8.24
CA THR A 187 14.06 -10.72 -8.38
C THR A 187 15.54 -10.74 -8.80
N PRO A 188 15.93 -10.06 -9.90
CA PRO A 188 17.33 -9.94 -10.29
C PRO A 188 18.22 -9.40 -9.15
N GLU A 189 19.47 -9.88 -9.05
CA GLU A 189 20.41 -9.47 -8.00
C GLU A 189 20.75 -7.97 -8.03
N GLU A 190 20.65 -7.34 -9.21
CA GLU A 190 20.83 -5.89 -9.39
C GLU A 190 19.73 -5.07 -8.73
N LEU A 191 18.53 -5.64 -8.56
CA LEU A 191 17.47 -5.08 -7.74
C LEU A 191 17.70 -5.47 -6.28
N ASN A 192 18.82 -4.97 -5.76
CA ASN A 192 19.12 -4.98 -4.33
C ASN A 192 18.89 -3.58 -3.74
N ALA A 193 18.46 -3.53 -2.48
CA ALA A 193 18.33 -2.31 -1.72
C ALA A 193 19.48 -2.21 -0.70
N LEU A 194 20.45 -1.34 -0.97
CA LEU A 194 21.62 -1.17 -0.12
C LEU A 194 21.23 -0.69 1.29
N GLY A 195 21.63 -1.46 2.30
CA GLY A 195 21.46 -1.11 3.72
C GLY A 195 20.35 -1.86 4.46
N ILE A 196 19.52 -2.63 3.76
CA ILE A 196 18.43 -3.43 4.37
C ILE A 196 18.80 -4.91 4.46
N HIS A 197 19.45 -5.43 3.42
CA HIS A 197 19.88 -6.83 3.35
C HIS A 197 21.40 -6.94 3.16
N GLU A 198 21.95 -8.11 3.48
CA GLU A 198 23.32 -8.46 3.10
C GLU A 198 23.50 -8.29 1.58
N ARG A 199 24.70 -7.87 1.14
CA ARG A 199 24.99 -7.71 -0.30
C ARG A 199 24.67 -9.01 -1.04
N GLY A 200 23.78 -8.94 -2.03
CA GLY A 200 23.39 -10.09 -2.86
C GLY A 200 21.98 -10.65 -2.60
N GLN A 201 21.25 -10.13 -1.61
CA GLN A 201 19.82 -10.43 -1.48
C GLN A 201 19.00 -9.41 -2.29
N SER A 202 18.29 -9.89 -3.31
CA SER A 202 17.42 -9.07 -4.13
C SER A 202 16.07 -8.84 -3.47
N GLU A 203 15.59 -7.61 -3.55
CA GLU A 203 14.41 -7.12 -2.83
C GLU A 203 13.74 -6.03 -3.69
N ALA A 204 12.80 -6.44 -4.55
CA ALA A 204 12.25 -5.53 -5.56
C ALA A 204 11.45 -4.36 -4.98
N GLY A 205 10.78 -4.56 -3.85
CA GLY A 205 10.00 -3.51 -3.20
C GLY A 205 10.92 -2.43 -2.63
N ALA A 206 11.95 -2.86 -1.90
CA ALA A 206 12.95 -1.99 -1.33
C ALA A 206 13.79 -1.30 -2.41
N SER A 207 14.05 -1.94 -3.56
CA SER A 207 14.66 -1.29 -4.73
C SER A 207 13.76 -0.23 -5.34
N LEU A 208 12.45 -0.50 -5.48
CA LEU A 208 11.48 0.51 -5.94
C LEU A 208 11.46 1.71 -4.98
N GLU A 209 11.40 1.46 -3.67
CA GLU A 209 11.50 2.50 -2.65
C GLU A 209 12.80 3.31 -2.78
N ALA A 210 13.93 2.64 -2.94
CA ALA A 210 15.24 3.29 -3.06
C ALA A 210 15.28 4.25 -4.25
N LEU A 211 14.74 3.84 -5.40
CA LEU A 211 14.68 4.66 -6.61
C LEU A 211 13.72 5.85 -6.49
N VAL A 212 12.59 5.67 -5.79
CA VAL A 212 11.54 6.69 -5.67
C VAL A 212 11.79 7.67 -4.52
N PHE A 213 12.10 7.16 -3.34
CA PHE A 213 12.26 7.90 -2.10
C PHE A 213 13.70 8.32 -1.83
N GLY A 214 14.67 7.73 -2.55
CA GLY A 214 16.09 7.92 -2.31
C GLY A 214 16.63 7.05 -1.16
N GLY A 215 15.95 5.97 -0.82
CA GLY A 215 16.33 4.97 0.19
C GLY A 215 15.13 4.08 0.55
N THR A 216 15.32 3.11 1.44
CA THR A 216 14.23 2.22 1.89
C THR A 216 13.65 2.71 3.20
N VAL A 217 12.32 2.74 3.32
CA VAL A 217 11.61 3.23 4.49
C VAL A 217 11.52 2.12 5.55
N VAL A 218 12.03 2.40 6.74
CA VAL A 218 11.96 1.52 7.91
C VAL A 218 11.31 2.28 9.07
N HIS A 219 10.44 1.62 9.81
CA HIS A 219 9.79 2.20 10.99
C HIS A 219 10.50 1.73 12.26
N ALA A 220 11.27 2.64 12.86
CA ALA A 220 12.00 2.38 14.09
C ALA A 220 11.07 2.48 15.31
N ARG A 221 11.34 1.69 16.34
CA ARG A 221 10.68 1.84 17.64
C ARG A 221 10.98 3.20 18.25
N ASP A 222 9.95 3.86 18.73
CA ASP A 222 10.04 4.98 19.66
C ASP A 222 9.80 4.46 21.08
N ASP A 223 10.79 4.64 21.95
CA ASP A 223 10.77 4.15 23.34
C ASP A 223 9.75 4.87 24.23
N ALA A 224 9.20 5.98 23.77
CA ALA A 224 8.11 6.66 24.44
C ALA A 224 6.76 5.92 24.34
N TYR A 225 6.65 4.91 23.46
CA TYR A 225 5.40 4.20 23.19
C TYR A 225 5.53 2.67 23.37
N ASP A 226 4.37 2.02 23.51
CA ASP A 226 4.28 0.55 23.57
C ASP A 226 4.44 -0.09 22.18
N ASN A 227 4.16 -1.39 22.05
CA ASN A 227 4.31 -2.10 20.78
C ASN A 227 3.17 -1.81 19.78
N CYS A 228 2.12 -1.10 20.18
CA CYS A 228 0.98 -0.74 19.32
C CYS A 228 1.24 0.59 18.56
N GLN A 229 2.47 1.07 18.56
CA GLN A 229 2.89 2.27 17.83
C GLN A 229 3.15 2.00 16.34
N PRO A 230 3.00 3.00 15.46
CA PRO A 230 3.42 2.87 14.06
C PRO A 230 4.95 2.84 13.90
N GLY A 231 5.70 3.33 14.88
CA GLY A 231 7.14 3.58 14.81
C GLY A 231 7.46 4.93 14.14
N ALA A 232 8.69 5.38 14.31
CA ALA A 232 9.22 6.58 13.66
C ALA A 232 9.79 6.21 12.27
N PRO A 233 9.28 6.80 11.18
CA PRO A 233 9.74 6.48 9.83
C PRO A 233 11.15 7.04 9.59
N HIS A 234 12.01 6.19 9.06
CA HIS A 234 13.39 6.50 8.68
C HIS A 234 13.64 6.02 7.26
N LEU A 235 14.45 6.78 6.52
CA LEU A 235 14.97 6.42 5.23
C LEU A 235 16.37 5.83 5.40
N ILE A 236 16.53 4.55 5.08
CA ILE A 236 17.81 3.87 5.12
C ILE A 236 18.53 4.09 3.80
N ARG A 237 19.76 4.59 3.89
CA ARG A 237 20.69 4.80 2.78
C ARG A 237 22.01 4.15 3.13
N ALA A 238 22.27 2.95 2.60
CA ALA A 238 23.44 2.16 2.98
C ALA A 238 23.54 2.00 4.51
N GLU A 239 24.59 2.51 5.15
CA GLU A 239 24.83 2.33 6.60
C GLU A 239 24.16 3.40 7.49
N ASN A 240 23.42 4.36 6.92
CA ASN A 240 22.82 5.45 7.67
C ASN A 240 21.28 5.39 7.61
N GLY A 241 20.64 5.55 8.76
CA GLY A 241 19.22 5.87 8.87
C GLY A 241 19.03 7.38 9.01
N LEU A 242 18.14 7.96 8.22
CA LEU A 242 17.79 9.38 8.29
C LEU A 242 16.31 9.51 8.59
N GLN A 243 15.94 10.22 9.65
CA GLN A 243 14.53 10.34 10.03
C GLN A 243 13.74 11.09 8.94
N ILE A 244 12.55 10.59 8.63
CA ILE A 244 11.58 11.26 7.75
C ILE A 244 10.77 12.21 8.63
N PRO A 245 10.80 13.54 8.38
CA PRO A 245 10.07 14.49 9.20
C PRO A 245 8.56 14.27 9.16
N GLU A 246 7.87 14.54 10.27
CA GLU A 246 6.40 14.43 10.37
C GLU A 246 5.66 15.23 9.28
N GLN A 247 6.23 16.38 8.86
CA GLN A 247 5.67 17.17 7.76
C GLN A 247 5.65 16.38 6.43
N ILE A 248 6.66 15.57 6.15
CA ILE A 248 6.70 14.74 4.93
C ILE A 248 5.64 13.65 5.02
N VAL A 249 5.44 13.05 6.21
CA VAL A 249 4.34 12.10 6.46
C VAL A 249 2.98 12.76 6.20
N ASP A 250 2.75 13.95 6.77
CA ASP A 250 1.51 14.72 6.62
C ASP A 250 1.20 15.08 5.15
N GLU A 251 2.21 15.53 4.42
CA GLU A 251 2.08 15.85 3.00
C GLU A 251 1.84 14.59 2.16
N PHE A 252 2.53 13.48 2.48
CA PHE A 252 2.40 12.21 1.79
C PHE A 252 0.99 11.64 1.91
N VAL A 253 0.42 11.59 3.13
CA VAL A 253 -0.93 11.03 3.31
C VAL A 253 -2.00 11.85 2.58
N GLN A 254 -1.74 13.14 2.35
CA GLN A 254 -2.60 14.02 1.55
C GLN A 254 -2.37 13.90 0.02
N CYS A 255 -1.57 12.93 -0.42
CA CYS A 255 -1.13 12.75 -1.80
C CYS A 255 -0.35 13.95 -2.36
N ASN A 256 0.30 14.74 -1.50
CA ASN A 256 1.20 15.82 -1.89
C ASN A 256 2.66 15.34 -1.82
N PHE A 257 3.05 14.51 -2.79
CA PHE A 257 4.35 13.86 -2.77
C PHE A 257 5.49 14.83 -3.15
N LYS A 258 6.50 14.93 -2.27
CA LYS A 258 7.78 15.59 -2.56
C LYS A 258 8.87 14.53 -2.59
N LEU A 259 9.27 14.16 -3.81
CA LEU A 259 10.14 13.01 -4.06
C LEU A 259 11.46 13.44 -4.76
N PRO A 260 12.62 12.88 -4.38
CA PRO A 260 12.83 11.96 -3.26
C PRO A 260 12.58 12.64 -1.90
N PHE A 261 12.46 11.85 -0.82
CA PHE A 261 12.16 12.42 0.50
C PHE A 261 13.31 13.29 1.01
N VAL A 262 12.95 14.46 1.54
CA VAL A 262 13.83 15.29 2.34
C VAL A 262 13.85 14.73 3.76
N THR A 263 15.03 14.48 4.29
CA THR A 263 15.23 13.88 5.62
C THR A 263 15.88 14.87 6.57
N SER A 264 15.77 14.63 7.88
CA SER A 264 16.47 15.44 8.89
C SER A 264 17.83 14.86 9.25
N ASP A 265 18.80 15.76 9.47
CA ASP A 265 20.08 15.47 10.10
C ASP A 265 19.97 15.50 11.64
N PRO A 266 20.84 14.81 12.39
CA PRO A 266 21.94 13.97 11.91
C PRO A 266 21.52 12.52 11.58
N PRO A 267 22.30 11.81 10.75
CA PRO A 267 22.12 10.38 10.52
C PRO A 267 22.29 9.58 11.83
N ILE A 268 21.52 8.51 11.95
CA ILE A 268 21.62 7.52 13.01
C ILE A 268 22.19 6.22 12.48
N SER A 269 22.93 5.50 13.34
CA SER A 269 23.50 4.20 13.00
C SER A 269 22.41 3.15 12.83
N VAL A 270 22.55 2.32 11.80
CA VAL A 270 21.78 1.07 11.65
C VAL A 270 22.48 -0.08 12.40
N PRO A 271 21.77 -1.16 12.81
CA PRO A 271 20.34 -1.39 12.66
C PRO A 271 19.50 -0.53 13.61
N LEU A 272 18.32 -0.11 13.14
CA LEU A 272 17.37 0.64 13.96
C LEU A 272 16.68 -0.28 14.97
N LYS A 273 16.26 0.29 16.10
CA LYS A 273 15.50 -0.46 17.12
C LYS A 273 14.17 -0.92 16.54
N GLN A 274 13.86 -2.21 16.71
CA GLN A 274 12.64 -2.84 16.20
C GLN A 274 11.47 -2.68 17.17
N ILE A 275 10.23 -2.60 16.66
CA ILE A 275 9.01 -2.45 17.46
C ILE A 275 8.74 -3.73 18.29
N GLY A 276 9.06 -4.89 17.74
CA GLY A 276 9.09 -6.16 18.48
C GLY A 276 10.51 -6.53 18.92
N GLU A 277 10.82 -6.48 20.21
CA GLU A 277 12.01 -7.14 20.75
C GLU A 277 11.67 -8.65 20.82
N SER A 278 12.44 -9.53 20.15
CA SER A 278 12.43 -11.00 20.28
C SER A 278 11.31 -11.84 19.62
N TYR A 279 10.83 -11.50 18.41
CA TYR A 279 9.95 -12.39 17.64
C TYR A 279 10.70 -13.20 16.58
N ASN A 280 11.07 -14.43 16.91
CA ASN A 280 11.46 -15.47 15.95
C ASN A 280 10.17 -16.14 15.42
N ALA A 281 9.46 -15.44 14.55
CA ALA A 281 8.31 -16.04 13.87
C ALA A 281 8.80 -17.08 12.85
N PRO A 282 8.22 -18.28 12.79
CA PRO A 282 8.40 -19.14 11.63
C PRO A 282 7.92 -18.40 10.37
N PRO A 283 8.48 -18.68 9.18
CA PRO A 283 7.95 -18.13 7.94
C PRO A 283 6.46 -18.43 7.88
N LEU A 284 5.66 -17.40 7.55
CA LEU A 284 4.24 -17.58 7.29
C LEU A 284 4.10 -18.78 6.34
N SER A 285 3.42 -19.84 6.80
CA SER A 285 2.97 -20.89 5.88
C SER A 285 2.23 -20.19 4.75
N ASP A 286 2.55 -20.46 3.48
CA ASP A 286 1.82 -19.92 2.32
C ASP A 286 0.31 -20.02 2.62
N PRO A 287 -0.36 -18.91 2.97
CA PRO A 287 -1.64 -18.99 3.67
C PRO A 287 -2.79 -19.44 2.77
N MET A 288 -2.51 -19.62 1.49
CA MET A 288 -3.49 -19.90 0.47
C MET A 288 -3.22 -21.27 -0.15
N ASP A 289 -3.68 -22.33 0.50
CA ASP A 289 -3.83 -23.62 -0.16
C ASP A 289 -4.56 -23.43 -1.52
N PRO A 290 -4.02 -23.93 -2.66
CA PRO A 290 -4.71 -23.97 -3.94
C PRO A 290 -6.19 -24.37 -3.86
N GLU A 291 -6.57 -25.19 -2.87
CA GLU A 291 -7.95 -25.62 -2.64
C GLU A 291 -8.90 -24.50 -2.13
N THR A 292 -8.40 -23.45 -1.49
CA THR A 292 -9.22 -22.37 -0.90
C THR A 292 -9.67 -21.32 -1.94
N TYR A 293 -8.98 -21.25 -3.09
CA TYR A 293 -9.18 -20.22 -4.14
C TYR A 293 -10.56 -20.26 -4.82
N PRO A 294 -11.08 -21.43 -5.26
CA PRO A 294 -12.40 -21.47 -5.87
C PRO A 294 -13.49 -21.00 -4.92
N MET A 295 -13.32 -21.21 -3.60
CA MET A 295 -14.25 -20.74 -2.58
C MET A 295 -14.17 -19.22 -2.44
N LEU A 296 -12.98 -18.65 -2.36
CA LEU A 296 -12.79 -17.19 -2.31
C LEU A 296 -13.32 -16.48 -3.55
N ARG A 297 -13.02 -16.97 -4.76
CA ARG A 297 -13.59 -16.40 -6.00
C ARG A 297 -15.11 -16.47 -6.02
N LYS A 298 -15.72 -17.53 -5.50
CA LYS A 298 -17.19 -17.61 -5.33
C LYS A 298 -17.70 -16.60 -4.30
N LEU A 299 -16.99 -16.44 -3.18
CA LEU A 299 -17.32 -15.49 -2.12
C LEU A 299 -17.28 -14.05 -2.63
N VAL A 300 -16.20 -13.68 -3.32
CA VAL A 300 -16.02 -12.37 -3.96
C VAL A 300 -17.11 -12.13 -5.01
N LYS A 301 -17.37 -13.08 -5.91
CA LYS A 301 -18.46 -12.96 -6.90
C LYS A 301 -19.83 -12.74 -6.26
N LYS A 302 -20.07 -13.31 -5.07
CA LYS A 302 -21.31 -13.10 -4.32
C LYS A 302 -21.41 -11.69 -3.73
N HIS A 303 -20.29 -11.08 -3.32
CA HIS A 303 -20.24 -9.79 -2.62
C HIS A 303 -19.96 -8.59 -3.55
N VAL A 304 -19.33 -8.80 -4.71
CA VAL A 304 -19.02 -7.75 -5.71
C VAL A 304 -20.24 -7.38 -6.58
N SER A 305 -21.44 -7.86 -6.23
CA SER A 305 -22.69 -7.40 -6.85
C SER A 305 -23.01 -5.92 -6.57
N ASN A 306 -22.23 -5.26 -5.72
CA ASN A 306 -22.27 -3.81 -5.51
C ASN A 306 -20.82 -3.24 -5.42
N PRO A 307 -20.13 -3.06 -6.55
CA PRO A 307 -18.76 -2.54 -6.56
C PRO A 307 -18.75 -1.10 -6.05
N PHE A 308 -17.84 -0.81 -5.14
CA PHE A 308 -17.69 0.49 -4.53
C PHE A 308 -17.43 1.58 -5.59
N ASN A 309 -18.31 2.58 -5.64
CA ASN A 309 -18.13 3.76 -6.47
C ASN A 309 -17.58 4.89 -5.58
N PHE A 310 -16.38 5.38 -5.87
CA PHE A 310 -15.82 6.54 -5.18
C PHE A 310 -16.78 7.75 -5.22
N ALA A 311 -17.62 7.87 -6.25
CA ALA A 311 -18.64 8.92 -6.36
C ALA A 311 -19.84 8.75 -5.41
N GLU A 312 -20.01 7.59 -4.76
CA GLU A 312 -21.07 7.37 -3.75
C GLU A 312 -20.62 7.71 -2.33
N LEU A 313 -19.33 7.56 -2.00
CA LEU A 313 -18.78 8.09 -0.74
C LEU A 313 -18.77 9.62 -0.69
N GLU A 314 -18.63 10.28 -1.84
CA GLU A 314 -18.81 11.73 -1.94
C GLU A 314 -20.25 12.17 -1.65
N LYS A 315 -21.25 11.28 -1.77
CA LYS A 315 -22.68 11.55 -1.53
C LYS A 315 -23.13 11.30 -0.08
N LEU A 316 -22.32 10.63 0.75
CA LEU A 316 -22.61 10.36 2.16
C LEU A 316 -22.39 11.59 3.07
N GLU A 317 -22.46 12.81 2.52
CA GLU A 317 -22.41 14.06 3.30
C GLU A 317 -23.76 14.37 3.97
N PRO A 318 -23.77 14.88 5.23
CA PRO A 318 -24.84 15.73 5.70
C PRO A 318 -24.76 17.08 4.99
N SER A 319 -25.84 17.49 4.32
CA SER A 319 -25.89 18.74 3.58
C SER A 319 -25.49 19.92 4.47
N THR A 320 -24.36 20.58 4.17
CA THR A 320 -24.08 21.90 4.70
C THR A 320 -23.82 22.85 3.54
N SER A 321 -24.76 23.77 3.36
CA SER A 321 -24.68 24.83 2.36
C SER A 321 -23.61 25.86 2.75
N THR A 322 -23.07 26.53 1.74
CA THR A 322 -22.21 27.74 1.74
C THR A 322 -20.72 27.59 2.09
N ARG A 323 -19.86 27.49 1.06
CA ARG A 323 -18.97 28.61 0.61
C ARG A 323 -18.02 28.24 -0.55
N SER A 324 -17.88 29.24 -1.44
CA SER A 324 -16.69 29.63 -2.22
C SER A 324 -15.97 28.58 -3.07
N LYS A 325 -16.24 28.63 -4.39
CA LYS A 325 -15.46 27.96 -5.44
C LYS A 325 -14.04 28.52 -5.50
N VAL A 326 -13.07 27.76 -4.99
CA VAL A 326 -11.68 27.79 -5.47
C VAL A 326 -11.45 26.49 -6.22
N GLN A 327 -11.12 26.61 -7.50
CA GLN A 327 -10.92 25.50 -8.42
C GLN A 327 -9.54 24.88 -8.15
N VAL A 328 -9.43 24.11 -7.06
CA VAL A 328 -8.32 23.19 -6.85
C VAL A 328 -8.61 21.95 -7.69
N GLY A 329 -7.63 21.51 -8.50
CA GLY A 329 -7.75 20.32 -9.33
C GLY A 329 -8.23 19.12 -8.51
N ARG A 330 -8.87 18.14 -9.18
CA ARG A 330 -9.40 16.88 -8.62
C ARG A 330 -8.28 16.06 -7.94
N GLN A 331 -7.76 16.53 -6.81
CA GLN A 331 -7.03 15.74 -5.82
C GLN A 331 -8.08 14.98 -5.01
N SER A 332 -7.81 13.73 -4.68
CA SER A 332 -8.82 12.83 -4.08
C SER A 332 -9.40 13.46 -2.80
N VAL A 333 -10.67 13.86 -2.89
CA VAL A 333 -11.44 14.48 -1.79
C VAL A 333 -11.54 13.52 -0.60
N LEU A 334 -11.38 12.22 -0.84
CA LEU A 334 -11.44 11.17 0.16
C LEU A 334 -10.25 11.17 1.13
N ALA A 335 -9.00 11.26 0.61
CA ALA A 335 -7.81 11.32 1.46
C ALA A 335 -7.88 12.55 2.38
N GLN A 336 -8.23 13.73 1.84
CA GLN A 336 -8.34 14.96 2.63
C GLN A 336 -9.44 14.92 3.70
N LYS A 337 -10.52 14.16 3.48
CA LYS A 337 -11.65 14.04 4.44
C LYS A 337 -11.39 13.02 5.55
N VAL A 338 -10.79 11.87 5.23
CA VAL A 338 -10.48 10.85 6.25
C VAL A 338 -9.31 11.29 7.14
N LEU A 339 -8.40 12.12 6.61
CA LEU A 339 -7.24 12.65 7.34
C LEU A 339 -7.52 13.93 8.16
N ARG A 340 -8.76 14.42 8.15
CA ARG A 340 -9.26 15.57 8.93
C ARG A 340 -10.43 15.16 9.83
N PRO A 341 -10.17 14.61 11.03
CA PRO A 341 -11.22 14.21 11.97
C PRO A 341 -12.11 15.38 12.42
N ASP A 342 -11.61 16.61 12.29
CA ASP A 342 -12.26 17.88 12.64
C ASP A 342 -13.42 18.26 11.71
N LEU A 343 -13.54 17.67 10.52
CA LEU A 343 -14.66 17.88 9.59
C LEU A 343 -15.83 16.91 9.78
N ALA A 344 -15.71 15.91 10.66
CA ALA A 344 -16.77 14.93 10.96
C ALA A 344 -17.70 15.35 12.13
N ILE A 345 -17.61 16.60 12.61
CA ILE A 345 -18.42 17.09 13.71
C ILE A 345 -19.68 17.80 13.18
N LYS A 346 -20.76 17.02 13.02
CA LYS A 346 -22.09 17.37 13.52
C LYS A 346 -22.93 16.11 13.68
N VAL A 347 -22.98 15.65 14.93
CA VAL A 347 -23.99 14.72 15.43
C VAL A 347 -25.35 15.40 15.25
N VAL A 348 -26.29 14.73 14.57
CA VAL A 348 -27.71 15.05 14.66
C VAL A 348 -28.33 13.94 15.50
N GLU A 349 -28.83 14.33 16.67
CA GLU A 349 -29.74 13.53 17.50
C GLU A 349 -31.03 13.19 16.76
#